data_AF-A0A9E3JEV4-F1
#
_entry.id   AF-A0A9E3JEV4-F1
#
_cell.length_a   1.000
_cell.length_b   1.000
_cell.length_c   1.000
_cell.angle_alpha   90.00
_cell.angle_beta   90.00
_cell.angle_gamma   90.00
#
_symmetry.space_group_name_H-M   'P 1'
#
loop_
_entity.id
_entity.type
_entity.pdbx_description
1 polymer ?
#
loop_
_entity_poly.entity_id
_entity_poly.type
_entity_poly.pdbx_seq_one_letter_code
_entity_poly.pdbx_strand_id
1 'polypeptide(L)'
;MTTTGEDTTAAQTGPWWWARWRSAVLDVGLASASAVECAFEGIRFAGDAGIPMAAGIVFGVLAGSVLVVRRKWPIAVVLVSIAITPAQMGYLMGIVGLYTLAASELPRRIIGSLAGMSLVGMLIVMFVRVRQDMAHGELDLGDWFVPFASITTAIGMTAPPLLLGLYVGARRRLMESLRERADDLERELQLLAERAEERAEWARSEERTRIAREMHDVVAHRVSLMVVHAAALQAVARKDPEKAVKNAALVGDMGRQALTELREMLGVLRSGDGFGRQERAAVP
;
A
#
# COMPACT_ATOMS: atom_id res chain seq x y z
N MET A 1 -27.99 -0.32 11.21
CA MET A 1 -26.79 0.04 11.98
C MET A 1 -25.80 -1.10 11.82
N THR A 2 -24.80 -0.85 10.97
CA THR A 2 -23.79 -1.79 10.47
C THR A 2 -22.74 -2.07 11.54
N THR A 3 -22.59 -3.32 11.93
CA THR A 3 -21.46 -3.81 12.74
C THR A 3 -20.45 -4.44 11.80
N THR A 4 -19.63 -3.62 11.15
CA THR A 4 -18.49 -4.06 10.34
C THR A 4 -17.22 -3.96 11.15
N GLY A 5 -16.56 -5.11 11.35
CA GLY A 5 -15.12 -5.24 11.30
C GLY A 5 -14.31 -4.45 12.33
N GLU A 6 -14.23 -4.96 13.55
CA GLU A 6 -13.02 -4.79 14.36
C GLU A 6 -12.36 -6.16 14.52
N ASP A 7 -11.77 -6.64 13.43
CA ASP A 7 -10.59 -7.52 13.51
C ASP A 7 -9.43 -6.68 14.04
N THR A 8 -9.50 -6.32 15.33
CA THR A 8 -8.33 -5.88 16.10
C THR A 8 -7.43 -7.09 16.25
N THR A 9 -6.68 -7.39 15.19
CA THR A 9 -5.43 -8.14 15.29
C THR A 9 -4.66 -7.54 16.46
N ALA A 10 -4.54 -8.30 17.54
CA ALA A 10 -3.84 -7.93 18.74
C ALA A 10 -2.44 -7.44 18.37
N ALA A 11 -2.28 -6.12 18.25
CA ALA A 11 -1.01 -5.47 18.10
C ALA A 11 -0.29 -5.67 19.42
N GLN A 12 0.44 -6.78 19.53
CA GLN A 12 1.41 -7.04 20.59
C GLN A 12 2.43 -5.91 20.53
N THR A 13 2.16 -4.85 21.28
CA THR A 13 3.04 -3.72 21.53
C THR A 13 4.30 -4.28 22.18
N GLY A 14 5.39 -4.35 21.41
CA GLY A 14 6.68 -4.74 21.95
C GLY A 14 7.19 -3.68 22.94
N PRO A 15 8.19 -4.02 23.77
CA PRO A 15 8.68 -3.09 24.78
C PRO A 15 9.31 -1.86 24.11
N TRP A 16 8.83 -0.68 24.53
CA TRP A 16 9.29 0.72 24.40
C TRP A 16 9.87 1.25 23.07
N TRP A 17 10.55 0.44 22.24
CA TRP A 17 11.06 0.80 20.91
C TRP A 17 10.86 -0.28 19.82
N TRP A 18 10.33 -1.46 20.16
CA TRP A 18 10.01 -2.50 19.17
C TRP A 18 8.52 -2.52 18.84
N ALA A 19 8.18 -2.30 17.57
CA ALA A 19 6.78 -2.34 17.12
C ALA A 19 6.16 -3.75 17.21
N ARG A 20 6.96 -4.83 17.25
CA ARG A 20 6.49 -6.22 17.37
C ARG A 20 7.43 -7.09 18.20
N TRP A 21 6.89 -7.97 19.04
CA TRP A 21 7.69 -8.88 19.89
C TRP A 21 8.64 -9.80 19.08
N ARG A 22 8.19 -10.27 17.90
CA ARG A 22 9.00 -11.08 16.97
C ARG A 22 10.25 -10.35 16.48
N SER A 23 10.18 -9.02 16.30
CA SER A 23 11.37 -8.23 15.93
C SER A 23 12.38 -8.10 17.06
N ALA A 24 11.90 -8.01 18.30
CA ALA A 24 12.76 -7.95 19.47
C ALA A 24 13.53 -9.26 19.65
N VAL A 25 12.84 -10.40 19.53
CA VAL A 25 13.46 -11.74 19.62
C VAL A 25 14.53 -11.93 18.54
N LEU A 26 14.28 -11.50 17.29
CA LEU A 26 15.28 -11.60 16.22
C LEU A 26 16.48 -10.68 16.44
N ASP A 27 16.26 -9.44 16.89
CA ASP A 27 17.36 -8.49 17.16
C ASP A 27 18.23 -8.97 18.34
N VAL A 28 17.59 -9.43 19.43
CA VAL A 28 18.27 -9.98 20.61
C VAL A 28 18.99 -11.29 20.26
N GLY A 29 18.37 -12.15 19.45
CA GLY A 29 18.99 -13.37 18.93
C GLY A 29 20.25 -13.08 18.12
N LEU A 30 20.18 -12.16 17.17
CA LEU A 30 21.33 -11.73 16.36
C LEU A 30 22.43 -11.07 17.19
N ALA A 31 22.07 -10.23 18.16
CA ALA A 31 23.03 -9.63 19.08
C ALA A 31 23.71 -10.67 19.97
N SER A 32 22.96 -11.66 20.48
CA SER A 32 23.52 -12.75 21.29
C SER A 32 24.47 -13.63 20.48
N ALA A 33 24.10 -13.98 19.24
CA ALA A 33 24.96 -14.76 18.34
C ALA A 33 26.26 -14.02 18.01
N SER A 34 26.17 -12.72 17.72
CA SER A 34 27.35 -11.89 17.47
C SER A 34 28.21 -11.68 18.72
N ALA A 35 27.60 -11.52 19.90
CA ALA A 35 28.35 -11.42 21.15
C ALA A 35 29.11 -12.71 21.48
N VAL A 36 28.53 -13.88 21.17
CA VAL A 36 29.20 -15.19 21.33
C VAL A 36 30.36 -15.34 20.34
N GLU A 37 30.16 -15.00 19.05
CA GLU A 37 31.23 -14.99 18.05
C GLU A 37 32.39 -14.07 18.47
N CYS A 38 32.07 -12.81 18.79
CA CYS A 38 33.07 -11.84 19.23
C CYS A 38 33.76 -12.28 20.54
N ALA A 39 33.04 -12.90 21.48
CA ALA A 39 33.66 -13.43 22.70
C ALA A 39 34.68 -14.53 22.39
N PHE A 40 34.36 -15.43 21.45
CA PHE A 40 35.25 -16.53 21.04
C PHE A 40 36.49 -16.01 20.30
N GLU A 41 36.30 -15.08 19.36
CA GLU A 41 37.41 -14.43 18.65
C GLU A 41 38.28 -13.59 19.60
N GLY A 42 37.67 -13.03 20.65
CA GLY A 42 38.37 -12.25 21.67
C GLY A 42 39.36 -13.06 22.49
N ILE A 43 39.13 -14.36 22.63
CA ILE A 43 40.07 -15.27 23.30
C ILE A 43 41.34 -15.43 22.44
N ARG A 44 41.19 -15.59 21.11
CA ARG A 44 42.33 -15.68 20.19
C ARG A 44 43.11 -14.36 20.15
N PHE A 45 42.40 -13.24 20.02
CA PHE A 45 43.03 -11.92 20.05
C PHE A 45 43.79 -11.67 21.37
N ALA A 46 43.22 -12.07 22.51
CA ALA A 46 43.88 -11.93 23.79
C ALA A 46 45.19 -12.73 23.89
N GLY A 47 45.22 -13.93 23.30
CA GLY A 47 46.41 -14.75 23.16
C GLY A 47 47.50 -14.07 22.32
N ASP A 48 47.13 -13.55 21.15
CA ASP A 48 48.07 -12.88 20.23
C ASP A 48 48.60 -11.55 20.83
N ALA A 49 47.76 -10.81 21.55
CA ALA A 49 48.09 -9.50 22.12
C ALA A 49 48.74 -9.57 23.52
N GLY A 50 48.82 -10.76 24.14
CA GLY A 50 49.40 -10.95 25.46
C GLY A 50 48.58 -10.35 26.62
N ILE A 51 47.27 -10.13 26.42
CA ILE A 51 46.35 -9.58 27.43
C ILE A 51 45.54 -10.70 28.12
N PRO A 52 44.98 -10.47 29.33
CA PRO A 52 44.16 -11.47 30.00
C PRO A 52 42.94 -11.88 29.15
N MET A 53 42.66 -13.18 29.04
CA MET A 53 41.54 -13.71 28.24
C MET A 53 40.18 -13.10 28.64
N ALA A 54 39.99 -12.80 29.93
CA ALA A 54 38.78 -12.16 30.43
C ALA A 54 38.54 -10.78 29.80
N ALA A 55 39.60 -10.01 29.54
CA ALA A 55 39.50 -8.70 28.90
C ALA A 55 39.05 -8.82 27.43
N GLY A 56 39.56 -9.82 26.70
CA GLY A 56 39.16 -10.10 25.31
C GLY A 56 37.69 -10.53 25.21
N ILE A 57 37.21 -11.38 26.13
CA ILE A 57 35.81 -11.80 26.19
C ILE A 57 34.89 -10.61 26.47
N VAL A 58 35.21 -9.79 27.48
CA VAL A 58 34.39 -8.62 27.83
C VAL A 58 34.32 -7.64 26.65
N PHE A 59 35.44 -7.37 25.98
CA PHE A 59 35.48 -6.53 24.80
C PHE A 59 34.61 -7.08 23.67
N GLY A 60 34.70 -8.38 23.38
CA GLY A 60 33.89 -9.06 22.37
C GLY A 60 32.39 -9.02 22.66
N VAL A 61 31.99 -9.25 23.90
CA VAL A 61 30.57 -9.18 24.30
C VAL A 61 30.03 -7.76 24.17
N LEU A 62 30.79 -6.75 24.62
CA LEU A 62 30.41 -5.35 24.49
C LEU A 62 30.26 -4.96 23.01
N ALA A 63 31.22 -5.37 22.17
CA ALA A 63 31.17 -5.16 20.73
C ALA A 63 29.91 -5.77 20.09
N GLY A 64 29.68 -7.08 20.27
CA GLY A 64 28.53 -7.76 19.66
C GLY A 64 27.16 -7.24 20.16
N SER A 65 27.10 -6.72 21.38
CA SER A 65 25.88 -6.12 21.95
C SER A 65 25.42 -4.85 21.22
N VAL A 66 26.30 -4.19 20.47
CA VAL A 66 25.99 -2.98 19.67
C VAL A 66 24.92 -3.26 18.60
N LEU A 67 24.75 -4.52 18.15
CA LEU A 67 23.71 -4.90 17.19
C LEU A 67 22.28 -4.68 17.70
N VAL A 68 22.05 -4.60 19.02
CA VAL A 68 20.72 -4.28 19.57
C VAL A 68 20.24 -2.91 19.09
N VAL A 69 21.18 -2.00 18.85
CA VAL A 69 20.91 -0.60 18.47
C VAL A 69 20.86 -0.41 16.95
N ARG A 70 21.04 -1.49 16.16
CA ARG A 70 21.15 -1.45 14.68
C ARG A 70 20.02 -0.75 13.95
N ARG A 71 18.81 -0.77 14.52
CA ARG A 71 17.62 -0.15 13.91
C ARG A 71 17.58 1.37 14.06
N LYS A 72 18.18 1.91 15.13
CA LYS A 72 18.19 3.37 15.39
C LYS A 72 19.48 4.03 14.94
N TRP A 73 20.61 3.33 15.10
CA TRP A 73 21.93 3.88 14.80
C TRP A 73 22.74 2.92 13.91
N PRO A 74 22.27 2.64 12.68
CA PRO A 74 22.99 1.73 11.76
C PRO A 74 24.40 2.24 11.42
N ILE A 75 24.61 3.56 11.42
CA ILE A 75 25.92 4.18 11.22
C ILE A 75 26.87 3.81 12.35
N ALA A 76 26.41 3.88 13.61
CA ALA A 76 27.24 3.55 14.77
C ALA A 76 27.67 2.08 14.73
N VAL A 77 26.77 1.17 14.36
CA VAL A 77 27.12 -0.26 14.22
C VAL A 77 28.23 -0.48 13.20
N VAL A 78 28.14 0.16 12.03
CA VAL A 78 29.15 0.01 10.98
C VAL A 78 30.48 0.67 11.36
N LEU A 79 30.46 1.82 12.04
CA LEU A 79 31.67 2.45 12.55
C LEU A 79 32.36 1.55 13.61
N VAL A 80 31.59 0.94 14.51
CA VAL A 80 32.13 0.01 15.49
C VAL A 80 32.67 -1.25 14.81
N SER A 81 31.99 -1.80 13.81
CA SER A 81 32.52 -2.96 13.06
C SER A 81 33.82 -2.63 12.33
N ILE A 82 33.93 -1.43 11.74
CA ILE A 82 35.17 -0.95 11.11
C ILE A 82 36.30 -0.83 12.15
N ALA A 83 36.02 -0.27 13.33
CA ALA A 83 37.00 -0.09 14.39
C ALA A 83 37.55 -1.42 14.94
N ILE A 84 36.73 -2.48 14.93
CA ILE A 84 37.07 -3.80 15.49
C ILE A 84 37.68 -4.74 14.43
N THR A 85 37.56 -4.41 13.15
CA THR A 85 38.12 -5.19 12.03
C THR A 85 39.59 -5.59 12.21
N PRO A 86 40.51 -4.72 12.70
CA PRO A 86 41.92 -5.09 12.91
C PRO A 86 42.14 -6.20 13.95
N ALA A 87 41.20 -6.38 14.89
CA ALA A 87 41.25 -7.44 15.89
C ALA A 87 40.79 -8.80 15.34
N GLN A 88 40.37 -8.87 14.06
CA GLN A 88 39.68 -10.03 13.46
C GLN A 88 38.44 -10.47 14.25
N MET A 89 37.73 -9.51 14.83
CA MET A 89 36.51 -9.78 15.58
C MET A 89 35.28 -9.23 14.87
N GLY A 90 34.15 -9.94 14.97
CA GLY A 90 32.84 -9.40 14.60
C GLY A 90 32.51 -9.44 13.12
N TYR A 91 32.83 -10.54 12.42
CA TYR A 91 32.42 -10.74 11.03
C TYR A 91 30.90 -10.75 10.87
N LEU A 92 30.14 -11.43 11.76
CA LEU A 92 28.67 -11.34 11.72
C LEU A 92 28.19 -9.92 11.97
N MET A 93 28.86 -9.16 12.84
CA MET A 93 28.51 -7.77 13.09
C MET A 93 28.73 -6.88 11.86
N GLY A 94 29.82 -7.08 11.12
CA GLY A 94 30.09 -6.39 9.86
C GLY A 94 29.06 -6.74 8.78
N ILE A 95 28.75 -8.03 8.60
CA ILE A 95 27.75 -8.52 7.64
C ILE A 95 26.36 -7.96 7.96
N VAL A 96 25.91 -8.12 9.21
CA VAL A 96 24.57 -7.69 9.64
C VAL A 96 24.50 -6.16 9.68
N GLY A 97 25.57 -5.48 10.07
CA GLY A 97 25.69 -4.02 10.06
C GLY A 97 25.58 -3.45 8.65
N LEU A 98 26.36 -3.97 7.69
CA LEU A 98 26.31 -3.56 6.28
C LEU A 98 24.94 -3.85 5.65
N TYR A 99 24.37 -5.03 5.90
CA TYR A 99 23.03 -5.36 5.46
C TYR A 99 22.00 -4.37 5.99
N THR A 100 22.05 -4.07 7.30
CA THR A 100 21.09 -3.16 7.94
C THR A 100 21.26 -1.73 7.43
N LEU A 101 22.50 -1.28 7.24
CA LEU A 101 22.81 0.03 6.65
C LEU A 101 22.26 0.14 5.23
N ALA A 102 22.46 -0.89 4.40
CA ALA A 102 21.98 -0.90 3.02
C ALA A 102 20.45 -1.04 2.89
N ALA A 103 19.82 -1.75 3.83
CA ALA A 103 18.38 -1.89 3.91
C ALA A 103 17.68 -0.66 4.53
N SER A 104 18.44 0.26 5.13
CA SER A 104 17.90 1.48 5.74
C SER A 104 17.59 2.57 4.73
N GLU A 105 16.74 3.53 5.11
CA GLU A 105 16.32 4.64 4.25
C GLU A 105 17.35 5.78 4.15
N LEU A 106 18.63 5.49 4.41
CA LEU A 106 19.69 6.49 4.35
C LEU A 106 20.03 6.90 2.89
N PRO A 107 20.56 8.14 2.69
CA PRO A 107 20.98 8.59 1.37
C PRO A 107 22.12 7.72 0.82
N ARG A 108 22.06 7.39 -0.47
CA ARG A 108 23.00 6.48 -1.16
C ARG A 108 24.47 6.87 -1.00
N ARG A 109 24.76 8.17 -0.85
CA ARG A 109 26.11 8.70 -0.62
C ARG A 109 26.71 8.18 0.70
N ILE A 110 25.92 8.16 1.78
CA ILE A 110 26.38 7.68 3.10
C ILE A 110 26.62 6.17 3.04
N ILE A 111 25.69 5.41 2.46
CA ILE A 111 25.82 3.96 2.28
C ILE A 111 27.09 3.63 1.49
N GLY A 112 27.30 4.30 0.35
CA GLY A 112 28.49 4.09 -0.49
C GLY A 112 29.80 4.43 0.24
N SER A 113 29.84 5.54 0.99
CA SER A 113 31.03 5.92 1.74
C SER A 113 31.39 4.94 2.86
N LEU A 114 30.41 4.50 3.67
CA LEU A 114 30.62 3.54 4.76
C LEU A 114 30.94 2.14 4.23
N ALA A 115 30.26 1.70 3.17
CA ALA A 115 30.58 0.44 2.52
C ALA A 115 31.98 0.45 1.91
N GLY A 116 32.38 1.55 1.27
CA GLY A 116 33.73 1.74 0.75
C GLY A 116 34.78 1.73 1.85
N MET A 117 34.56 2.44 2.96
CA MET A 117 35.46 2.42 4.12
C MET A 117 35.58 1.01 4.72
N SER A 118 34.47 0.28 4.86
CA SER A 118 34.48 -1.09 5.36
C SER A 118 35.22 -2.04 4.42
N LEU A 119 35.04 -1.91 3.10
CA LEU A 119 35.74 -2.70 2.10
C LEU A 119 37.25 -2.44 2.13
N VAL A 120 37.66 -1.16 2.16
CA VAL A 120 39.07 -0.77 2.20
C VAL A 120 39.72 -1.23 3.50
N GLY A 121 39.05 -1.04 4.64
CA GLY A 121 39.54 -1.50 5.95
C GLY A 121 39.73 -3.02 5.97
N MET A 122 38.75 -3.78 5.50
CA MET A 122 38.83 -5.24 5.40
C MET A 122 39.95 -5.69 4.45
N LEU A 123 40.13 -5.03 3.31
CA LEU A 123 41.18 -5.33 2.34
C LEU A 123 42.57 -5.10 2.94
N ILE A 124 42.79 -3.97 3.62
CA ILE A 124 44.07 -3.65 4.26
C ILE A 124 44.40 -4.67 5.35
N VAL A 125 43.44 -4.98 6.23
CA VAL A 125 43.64 -5.95 7.32
C VAL A 125 43.95 -7.34 6.78
N MET A 126 43.19 -7.80 5.77
CA MET A 126 43.45 -9.11 5.15
C MET A 126 44.78 -9.14 4.41
N PHE A 127 45.18 -8.06 3.74
CA PHE A 127 46.48 -7.98 3.10
C PHE A 127 47.63 -8.12 4.09
N VAL A 128 47.60 -7.37 5.20
CA VAL A 128 48.64 -7.44 6.23
C VAL A 128 48.69 -8.84 6.86
N ARG A 129 47.54 -9.44 7.15
CA ARG A 129 47.47 -10.76 7.79
C ARG A 129 47.94 -11.90 6.89
N VAL A 130 47.46 -11.96 5.65
CA VAL A 130 47.91 -12.97 4.69
C VAL A 130 49.42 -12.83 4.42
N ARG A 131 49.96 -11.60 4.42
CA ARG A 131 51.42 -11.37 4.36
C ARG A 131 52.15 -11.92 5.58
N GLN A 132 51.63 -11.71 6.79
CA GLN A 132 52.23 -12.21 8.03
C GLN A 132 52.23 -13.74 8.07
N ASP A 133 51.11 -14.38 7.75
CA ASP A 133 50.99 -15.84 7.73
C ASP A 133 51.95 -16.47 6.72
N MET A 134 52.09 -15.88 5.52
CA MET A 134 53.05 -16.34 4.51
C MET A 134 54.52 -16.14 4.93
N ALA A 135 54.82 -15.12 5.74
CA ALA A 135 56.17 -14.92 6.26
C ALA A 135 56.56 -15.92 7.36
N HIS A 136 55.57 -16.54 8.04
CA HIS A 136 55.79 -17.53 9.10
C HIS A 136 55.56 -18.98 8.64
N GLY A 137 54.90 -19.18 7.50
CA GLY A 137 54.56 -20.50 6.96
C GLY A 137 55.65 -21.08 6.06
N GLU A 138 55.73 -22.41 5.99
CA GLU A 138 56.64 -23.15 5.09
C GLU A 138 56.14 -23.24 3.63
N LEU A 139 54.91 -22.78 3.36
CA LEU A 139 54.27 -22.87 2.05
C LEU A 139 54.40 -21.56 1.27
N ASP A 140 55.32 -21.51 0.31
CA ASP A 140 55.45 -20.39 -0.64
C ASP A 140 54.48 -20.60 -1.83
N LEU A 141 53.34 -19.90 -1.79
CA LEU A 141 52.31 -19.92 -2.84
C LEU A 141 52.49 -18.79 -3.89
N GLY A 142 53.61 -18.06 -3.82
CA GLY A 142 53.95 -16.97 -4.72
C GLY A 142 53.31 -15.63 -4.36
N ASP A 143 54.00 -14.53 -4.69
CA ASP A 143 53.63 -13.16 -4.29
C ASP A 143 52.24 -12.68 -4.76
N TRP A 144 51.69 -13.31 -5.81
CA TRP A 144 50.36 -12.99 -6.35
C TRP A 144 49.22 -13.48 -5.44
N PHE A 145 49.45 -14.51 -4.63
CA PHE A 145 48.42 -15.13 -3.82
C PHE A 145 47.92 -14.18 -2.73
N VAL A 146 48.81 -13.38 -2.14
CA VAL A 146 48.48 -12.44 -1.06
C VAL A 146 47.45 -11.39 -1.49
N PRO A 147 47.68 -10.58 -2.55
CA PRO A 147 46.66 -9.65 -3.01
C PRO A 147 45.39 -10.36 -3.49
N PHE A 148 45.52 -11.53 -4.13
CA PHE A 148 44.36 -12.29 -4.60
C PHE A 148 43.44 -12.76 -3.47
N ALA A 149 43.99 -13.41 -2.44
CA ALA A 149 43.23 -13.89 -1.29
C ALA A 149 42.60 -12.72 -0.51
N SER A 150 43.35 -11.62 -0.37
CA SER A 150 42.88 -10.43 0.35
C SER A 150 41.71 -9.75 -0.35
N ILE A 151 41.81 -9.56 -1.67
CA ILE A 151 40.74 -8.97 -2.48
C ILE A 151 39.51 -9.89 -2.48
N THR A 152 39.71 -11.19 -2.69
CA THR A 152 38.62 -12.17 -2.76
C THR A 152 37.83 -12.23 -1.45
N THR A 153 38.52 -12.31 -0.31
CA THR A 153 37.88 -12.34 1.01
C THR A 153 37.21 -11.01 1.35
N ALA A 154 37.84 -9.87 1.06
CA ALA A 154 37.25 -8.56 1.31
C ALA A 154 35.95 -8.35 0.51
N ILE A 155 35.95 -8.71 -0.77
CA ILE A 155 34.76 -8.63 -1.63
C ILE A 155 33.70 -9.63 -1.16
N GLY A 156 34.10 -10.88 -0.89
CA GLY A 156 33.19 -11.95 -0.47
C GLY A 156 32.43 -11.64 0.81
N MET A 157 33.06 -10.94 1.76
CA MET A 157 32.41 -10.58 3.03
C MET A 157 31.56 -9.29 2.97
N THR A 158 31.86 -8.38 2.04
CA THR A 158 31.20 -7.06 1.99
C THR A 158 30.14 -6.95 0.90
N ALA A 159 30.37 -7.54 -0.28
CA ALA A 159 29.49 -7.38 -1.42
C ALA A 159 28.12 -8.07 -1.25
N PRO A 160 28.02 -9.35 -0.81
CA PRO A 160 26.72 -10.01 -0.68
C PRO A 160 25.77 -9.33 0.32
N PRO A 161 26.18 -8.96 1.55
CA PRO A 161 25.29 -8.28 2.49
C PRO A 161 24.83 -6.91 1.98
N LEU A 162 25.73 -6.17 1.32
CA LEU A 162 25.44 -4.88 0.72
C LEU A 162 24.40 -5.01 -0.40
N LEU A 163 24.62 -5.93 -1.33
CA LEU A 163 23.70 -6.19 -2.45
C LEU A 163 22.33 -6.67 -1.96
N LEU A 164 22.29 -7.58 -0.98
CA LEU A 164 21.03 -8.04 -0.38
C LEU A 164 20.30 -6.92 0.34
N GLY A 165 21.01 -6.07 1.09
CA GLY A 165 20.42 -4.93 1.77
C GLY A 165 19.82 -3.92 0.79
N LEU A 166 20.55 -3.59 -0.29
CA LEU A 166 20.07 -2.72 -1.36
C LEU A 166 18.87 -3.31 -2.10
N TYR A 167 18.90 -4.62 -2.38
CA TYR A 167 17.79 -5.33 -3.04
C TYR A 167 16.53 -5.31 -2.16
N VAL A 168 16.65 -5.63 -0.87
CA VAL A 168 15.52 -5.61 0.07
C VAL A 168 14.99 -4.18 0.24
N GLY A 169 15.87 -3.19 0.35
CA GLY A 169 15.49 -1.78 0.41
C GLY A 169 14.76 -1.31 -0.85
N ALA A 170 15.26 -1.67 -2.04
CA ALA A 170 14.61 -1.36 -3.31
C ALA A 170 13.24 -2.05 -3.46
N ARG A 171 13.16 -3.33 -3.07
CA ARG A 171 11.92 -4.09 -3.09
C ARG A 171 10.87 -3.49 -2.15
N ARG A 172 11.25 -3.05 -0.95
CA ARG A 172 10.31 -2.39 -0.01
C ARG A 172 9.72 -1.13 -0.62
N ARG A 173 10.56 -0.24 -1.16
CA ARG A 173 10.11 1.00 -1.83
C ARG A 173 9.20 0.72 -3.02
N LEU A 174 9.50 -0.33 -3.79
CA LEU A 174 8.64 -0.75 -4.89
C LEU A 174 7.27 -1.20 -4.39
N MET A 175 7.23 -2.07 -3.37
CA MET A 175 5.97 -2.54 -2.80
C MET A 175 5.15 -1.41 -2.16
N GLU A 176 5.79 -0.44 -1.52
CA GLU A 176 5.12 0.77 -1.02
C GLU A 176 4.50 1.57 -2.16
N SER A 177 5.28 1.85 -3.22
CA SER A 177 4.75 2.58 -4.39
C SER A 177 3.61 1.84 -5.11
N LEU A 178 3.63 0.51 -5.12
CA LEU A 178 2.56 -0.31 -5.71
C LEU A 178 1.30 -0.28 -4.83
N ARG A 179 1.45 -0.25 -3.50
CA ARG A 179 0.33 -0.12 -2.57
C ARG A 179 -0.32 1.25 -2.68
N GLU A 180 0.47 2.32 -2.70
CA GLU A 180 -0.04 3.68 -2.89
C GLU A 180 -0.84 3.79 -4.19
N ARG A 181 -0.34 3.23 -5.29
CA ARG A 181 -1.06 3.19 -6.57
C ARG A 181 -2.34 2.37 -6.52
N ALA A 182 -2.34 1.24 -5.80
CA ALA A 182 -3.54 0.43 -5.64
C ALA A 182 -4.61 1.18 -4.85
N ASP A 183 -4.22 1.82 -3.73
CA ASP A 183 -5.11 2.64 -2.91
C ASP A 183 -5.67 3.83 -3.70
N ASP A 184 -4.87 4.47 -4.55
CA ASP A 184 -5.32 5.58 -5.40
C ASP A 184 -6.31 5.11 -6.47
N LEU A 185 -6.08 3.95 -7.09
CA LEU A 185 -7.02 3.37 -8.07
C LEU A 185 -8.34 2.95 -7.41
N GLU A 186 -8.31 2.39 -6.21
CA GLU A 186 -9.53 2.05 -5.47
C GLU A 186 -10.37 3.29 -5.16
N ARG A 187 -9.74 4.39 -4.75
CA ARG A 187 -10.43 5.68 -4.54
C ARG A 187 -11.01 6.23 -5.83
N GLU A 188 -10.28 6.15 -6.95
CA GLU A 188 -10.76 6.62 -8.24
C GLU A 188 -12.00 5.83 -8.70
N LEU A 189 -11.99 4.50 -8.55
CA LEU A 189 -13.14 3.65 -8.88
C LEU A 189 -14.37 3.97 -8.02
N GLN A 190 -14.18 4.22 -6.72
CA GLN A 190 -15.25 4.64 -5.83
C GLN A 190 -15.88 5.96 -6.29
N LEU A 191 -15.06 6.97 -6.61
CA LEU A 191 -15.54 8.26 -7.11
C LEU A 191 -16.26 8.13 -8.46
N LEU A 192 -15.79 7.24 -9.34
CA LEU A 192 -16.47 6.98 -10.62
C LEU A 192 -17.82 6.29 -10.42
N ALA A 193 -17.92 5.35 -9.46
CA ALA A 193 -19.17 4.69 -9.10
C ALA A 193 -20.18 5.69 -8.53
N GLU A 194 -19.77 6.52 -7.57
CA GLU A 194 -20.63 7.58 -7.00
C GLU A 194 -21.13 8.55 -8.09
N ARG A 195 -20.25 9.00 -8.99
CA ARG A 195 -20.65 9.86 -10.12
C ARG A 195 -21.61 9.17 -11.09
N ALA A 196 -21.46 7.86 -11.29
CA ALA A 196 -22.37 7.11 -12.15
C ALA A 196 -23.76 7.01 -11.52
N GLU A 197 -23.84 6.80 -10.21
CA GLU A 197 -25.10 6.82 -9.46
C GLU A 197 -25.77 8.19 -9.51
N GLU A 198 -25.02 9.27 -9.25
CA GLU A 198 -25.54 10.64 -9.30
C GLU A 198 -26.09 10.99 -10.70
N ARG A 199 -25.36 10.61 -11.77
CA ARG A 199 -25.85 10.80 -13.15
C ARG A 199 -27.11 9.99 -13.45
N ALA A 200 -27.20 8.77 -12.93
CA ALA A 200 -28.39 7.94 -13.12
C ALA A 200 -29.61 8.52 -12.39
N GLU A 201 -29.42 9.07 -11.19
CA GLU A 201 -30.47 9.78 -10.44
C GLU A 201 -30.91 11.06 -11.16
N TRP A 202 -29.93 11.85 -11.63
CA TRP A 202 -30.20 13.05 -12.41
C TRP A 202 -31.04 12.71 -13.66
N ALA A 203 -30.59 11.73 -14.46
CA ALA A 203 -31.29 11.31 -15.66
C ALA A 203 -32.73 10.81 -15.37
N ARG A 204 -32.94 10.06 -14.28
CA ARG A 204 -34.29 9.64 -13.86
C ARG A 204 -35.17 10.83 -13.47
N SER A 205 -34.61 11.82 -12.77
CA SER A 205 -35.34 13.02 -12.34
C SER A 205 -35.72 13.92 -13.53
N GLU A 206 -34.82 14.04 -14.50
CA GLU A 206 -35.05 14.76 -15.74
C GLU A 206 -36.15 14.07 -16.55
N GLU A 207 -36.13 12.73 -16.62
CA GLU A 207 -37.17 11.95 -17.30
C GLU A 207 -38.55 12.19 -16.68
N ARG A 208 -38.64 12.06 -15.35
CA ARG A 208 -39.91 12.29 -14.63
C ARG A 208 -40.47 13.68 -14.89
N THR A 209 -39.60 14.68 -14.98
CA THR A 209 -40.00 16.07 -15.26
C THR A 209 -40.45 16.24 -16.71
N ARG A 210 -39.77 15.60 -17.67
CA ARG A 210 -40.18 15.58 -19.09
C ARG A 210 -41.55 14.93 -19.25
N ILE A 211 -41.74 13.75 -18.67
CA ILE A 211 -43.02 13.02 -18.68
C ILE A 211 -44.12 13.88 -18.06
N ALA A 212 -43.89 14.50 -16.90
CA ALA A 212 -44.89 15.37 -16.28
C ALA A 212 -45.32 16.54 -17.16
N ARG A 213 -44.39 17.15 -17.92
CA ARG A 213 -44.70 18.22 -18.88
C ARG A 213 -45.50 17.71 -20.07
N GLU A 214 -45.09 16.60 -20.68
CA GLU A 214 -45.83 15.99 -21.79
C GLU A 214 -47.25 15.60 -21.37
N MET A 215 -47.42 15.02 -20.17
CA MET A 215 -48.74 14.74 -19.61
C MET A 215 -49.56 16.02 -19.40
N HIS A 216 -48.95 17.07 -18.85
CA HIS A 216 -49.63 18.35 -18.61
C HIS A 216 -50.11 18.98 -19.91
N ASP A 217 -49.29 18.98 -20.96
CA ASP A 217 -49.64 19.57 -22.26
C ASP A 217 -50.80 18.84 -22.94
N VAL A 218 -50.80 17.50 -22.92
CA VAL A 218 -51.89 16.68 -23.46
C VAL A 218 -53.20 16.93 -22.70
N VAL A 219 -53.14 16.99 -21.37
CA VAL A 219 -54.32 17.26 -20.53
C VAL A 219 -54.84 18.68 -20.75
N ALA A 220 -53.96 19.69 -20.69
CA ALA A 220 -54.32 21.09 -20.85
C ALA A 220 -54.96 21.34 -22.22
N HIS A 221 -54.41 20.75 -23.28
CA HIS A 221 -54.95 20.87 -24.62
C HIS A 221 -56.37 20.28 -24.73
N ARG A 222 -56.60 19.07 -24.21
CA ARG A 222 -57.93 18.42 -24.25
C ARG A 222 -58.96 19.14 -23.42
N VAL A 223 -58.58 19.59 -22.22
CA VAL A 223 -59.47 20.38 -21.35
C VAL A 223 -59.84 21.70 -22.04
N SER A 224 -58.89 22.38 -22.68
CA SER A 224 -59.15 23.61 -23.45
C SER A 224 -60.17 23.37 -24.58
N LEU A 225 -60.01 22.30 -25.37
CA LEU A 225 -60.97 21.93 -26.41
C LEU A 225 -62.37 21.62 -25.83
N MET A 226 -62.45 20.88 -24.73
CA MET A 226 -63.72 20.60 -24.06
C MET A 226 -64.42 21.89 -23.59
N VAL A 227 -63.67 22.85 -23.04
CA VAL A 227 -64.21 24.17 -22.62
C VAL A 227 -64.75 24.95 -23.82
N VAL A 228 -64.03 24.97 -24.95
CA VAL A 228 -64.48 25.64 -26.18
C VAL A 228 -65.76 25.00 -26.72
N HIS A 229 -65.83 23.66 -26.78
CA HIS A 229 -67.03 22.95 -27.24
C HIS A 229 -68.23 23.12 -26.28
N ALA A 230 -68.00 23.17 -24.97
CA ALA A 230 -69.04 23.44 -23.99
C ALA A 230 -69.59 24.88 -24.11
N ALA A 231 -68.74 25.86 -24.38
CA ALA A 231 -69.17 27.24 -24.65
C ALA A 231 -70.00 27.32 -25.95
N ALA A 232 -69.58 26.62 -27.01
CA ALA A 232 -70.33 26.54 -28.26
C ALA A 232 -71.71 25.88 -28.08
N LEU A 233 -71.79 24.87 -27.21
CA LEU A 233 -73.04 24.21 -26.83
C LEU A 233 -74.01 25.18 -26.15
N GLN A 234 -73.55 25.97 -25.18
CA GLN A 234 -74.39 27.00 -24.52
C GLN A 234 -74.93 28.03 -25.52
N ALA A 235 -74.12 28.43 -26.51
CA ALA A 235 -74.53 29.40 -27.53
C ALA A 235 -75.60 28.86 -28.51
N VAL A 236 -75.55 27.57 -28.85
CA VAL A 236 -76.44 26.93 -29.83
C VAL A 236 -77.71 26.34 -29.19
N ALA A 237 -77.68 26.01 -27.89
CA ALA A 237 -78.76 25.33 -27.18
C ALA A 237 -80.16 25.95 -27.32
N ARG A 238 -80.25 27.29 -27.43
CA ARG A 238 -81.55 27.98 -27.61
C ARG A 238 -82.02 28.09 -29.07
N LYS A 239 -81.10 27.98 -30.04
CA LYS A 239 -81.39 28.17 -31.47
C LYS A 239 -81.61 26.85 -32.20
N ASP A 240 -80.86 25.80 -31.84
CA ASP A 240 -80.86 24.51 -32.53
C ASP A 240 -80.60 23.39 -31.51
N PRO A 241 -81.66 22.88 -30.84
CA PRO A 241 -81.53 21.92 -29.76
C PRO A 241 -80.97 20.57 -30.22
N GLU A 242 -81.22 20.15 -31.47
CA GLU A 242 -80.62 18.92 -32.02
C GLU A 242 -79.10 19.04 -32.15
N LYS A 243 -78.58 20.18 -32.64
CA LYS A 243 -77.12 20.42 -32.68
C LYS A 243 -76.52 20.51 -31.28
N ALA A 244 -77.26 21.04 -30.31
CA ALA A 244 -76.80 21.08 -28.93
C ALA A 244 -76.64 19.67 -28.34
N VAL A 245 -77.59 18.76 -28.59
CA VAL A 245 -77.47 17.35 -28.16
C VAL A 245 -76.26 16.67 -28.80
N LYS A 246 -76.01 16.90 -30.09
CA LYS A 246 -74.81 16.38 -30.80
C LYS A 246 -73.50 16.90 -30.21
N ASN A 247 -73.39 18.20 -29.94
CA ASN A 247 -72.21 18.78 -29.30
C ASN A 247 -72.02 18.28 -27.86
N ALA A 248 -73.10 17.99 -27.13
CA ALA A 248 -73.02 17.44 -25.77
C ALA A 248 -72.42 16.03 -25.78
N ALA A 249 -72.84 15.20 -26.75
CA ALA A 249 -72.29 13.87 -26.97
C ALA A 249 -70.78 13.95 -27.29
N LEU A 250 -70.37 14.86 -28.19
CA LEU A 250 -68.96 15.09 -28.52
C LEU A 250 -68.11 15.46 -27.30
N VAL A 251 -68.59 16.34 -26.41
CA VAL A 251 -67.88 16.68 -25.16
C VAL A 251 -67.76 15.47 -24.24
N GLY A 252 -68.82 14.65 -24.12
CA GLY A 252 -68.79 13.41 -23.35
C GLY A 252 -67.79 12.39 -23.89
N ASP A 253 -67.73 12.22 -25.22
CA ASP A 253 -66.80 11.33 -25.89
C ASP A 253 -65.35 11.81 -25.73
N MET A 254 -65.09 13.11 -25.92
CA MET A 254 -63.77 13.70 -25.66
C MET A 254 -63.30 13.49 -24.22
N GLY A 255 -64.20 13.64 -23.23
CA GLY A 255 -63.88 13.40 -21.82
C GLY A 255 -63.56 11.93 -21.52
N ARG A 256 -64.33 11.00 -22.10
CA ARG A 256 -64.05 9.55 -21.97
C ARG A 256 -62.72 9.17 -22.62
N GLN A 257 -62.44 9.70 -23.81
CA GLN A 257 -61.19 9.44 -24.51
C GLN A 257 -59.97 10.02 -23.77
N ALA A 258 -60.09 11.24 -23.21
CA ALA A 258 -59.04 11.83 -22.36
C ALA A 258 -58.75 10.99 -21.11
N LEU A 259 -59.79 10.47 -20.44
CA LEU A 259 -59.62 9.61 -19.27
C LEU A 259 -58.99 8.25 -19.61
N THR A 260 -59.33 7.68 -20.76
CA THR A 260 -58.73 6.42 -21.24
C THR A 260 -57.23 6.59 -21.50
N GLU A 261 -56.84 7.63 -22.24
CA GLU A 261 -55.43 7.88 -22.54
C GLU A 261 -54.61 8.23 -21.29
N LEU A 262 -55.18 8.97 -20.33
CA LEU A 262 -54.53 9.20 -19.04
C LEU A 262 -54.30 7.91 -18.25
N ARG A 263 -55.29 7.00 -18.25
CA ARG A 263 -55.14 5.68 -17.59
C ARG A 263 -54.09 4.82 -18.28
N GLU A 264 -54.02 4.87 -19.59
CA GLU A 264 -53.03 4.12 -20.37
C GLU A 264 -51.61 4.64 -20.09
N MET A 265 -51.41 5.97 -20.11
CA MET A 265 -50.13 6.60 -19.78
C MET A 265 -49.71 6.34 -18.32
N LEU A 266 -50.63 6.40 -17.35
CA LEU A 266 -50.37 6.02 -15.95
C LEU A 266 -50.09 4.53 -15.77
N GLY A 267 -50.73 3.68 -16.57
CA GLY A 267 -50.51 2.22 -16.56
C GLY A 267 -49.10 1.83 -16.99
N VAL A 268 -48.55 2.52 -17.98
CA VAL A 268 -47.16 2.34 -18.45
C VAL A 268 -46.15 2.77 -17.36
N LEU A 269 -46.39 3.89 -16.67
CA LEU A 269 -45.53 4.36 -15.57
C LEU A 269 -45.53 3.41 -14.35
N ARG A 270 -46.70 2.88 -13.98
CA ARG A 270 -46.85 1.91 -12.87
C ARG A 270 -46.15 0.59 -13.17
N SER A 271 -46.15 0.15 -14.43
CA SER A 271 -45.52 -1.10 -14.86
C SER A 271 -43.99 -0.96 -14.88
N GLY A 272 -43.46 0.21 -15.26
CA GLY A 272 -42.03 0.51 -15.24
C GLY A 272 -41.40 0.52 -13.84
N ASP A 273 -42.11 1.02 -12.82
CA ASP A 273 -41.65 0.98 -11.42
C ASP A 273 -41.69 -0.44 -10.81
N GLY A 274 -42.50 -1.35 -11.37
CA GLY A 274 -42.60 -2.75 -10.93
C GLY A 274 -41.40 -3.61 -11.33
N PHE A 275 -40.82 -3.38 -12.52
CA PHE A 275 -39.65 -4.11 -13.00
C PHE A 275 -38.37 -3.79 -12.19
N GLY A 276 -38.19 -2.53 -11.74
CA GLY A 276 -37.02 -2.13 -10.95
C GLY A 276 -36.95 -2.73 -9.53
N ARG A 277 -38.07 -3.25 -8.99
CA ARG A 277 -38.11 -3.91 -7.67
C ARG A 277 -37.86 -5.42 -7.76
N GLN A 278 -38.10 -6.02 -8.92
CA GLN A 278 -37.89 -7.46 -9.14
C GLN A 278 -36.40 -7.79 -9.39
N GLU A 279 -35.64 -6.87 -10.00
CA GLU A 279 -34.21 -7.05 -10.28
C GLU A 279 -33.33 -6.94 -9.02
N ARG A 280 -33.73 -6.13 -8.02
CA ARG A 280 -33.05 -6.08 -6.70
C ARG A 280 -33.28 -7.32 -5.83
N ALA A 281 -34.24 -8.17 -6.16
CA ALA A 281 -34.52 -9.41 -5.43
C ALA A 281 -33.81 -10.64 -6.04
N ALA A 282 -33.13 -10.47 -7.18
CA ALA A 282 -32.52 -11.56 -7.95
C ALA A 282 -30.98 -11.57 -7.95
N VAL A 283 -30.34 -10.81 -7.05
CA VAL A 283 -28.89 -10.92 -6.80
C VAL A 283 -28.70 -11.66 -5.48
N PRO A 284 -28.28 -12.95 -5.50
CA PRO A 284 -27.92 -13.70 -4.30
C PRO A 284 -26.62 -13.19 -3.67
#